data_AF-A0A3S1A434-F1
#
_entry.id   AF-A0A3S1A434-F1
#
_cell.length_a   1.000
_cell.length_b   1.000
_cell.length_c   1.000
_cell.angle_alpha   90.00
_cell.angle_beta   90.00
_cell.angle_gamma   90.00
#
_symmetry.space_group_name_H-M   'P 1'
#
loop_
_entity.id
_entity.type
_entity.pdbx_description
1 polymer ?
#
loop_
_entity_poly.entity_id
_entity_poly.type
_entity_poly.pdbx_seq_one_letter_code
_entity_poly.pdbx_strand_id
1 'polypeptide(L)'
;MATQKIWYYQLDPGRSLGKTNALNDEDLREFVELQATFALSEKSWLVDIADVDRETFDLSVKNPNKAEESTLREPQEILDEIAALDAESAEILAGIMQLTMDS
;
A
#
# COMPACT_ATOMS: atom_id res chain seq x y z
N MET A 1 10.17 12.95 32.52
CA MET A 1 9.05 13.38 31.65
C MET A 1 8.83 12.28 30.64
N ALA A 2 7.59 11.84 30.45
CA ALA A 2 7.24 10.85 29.43
C ALA A 2 7.06 11.52 28.07
N THR A 3 7.34 10.81 26.98
CA THR A 3 7.07 11.25 25.60
C THR A 3 5.58 11.51 25.44
N GLN A 4 5.19 12.75 25.15
CA GLN A 4 3.78 13.13 24.97
C GLN A 4 3.35 13.00 23.50
N LYS A 5 4.27 13.21 22.57
CA LYS A 5 4.02 13.13 21.13
C LYS A 5 5.11 12.34 20.43
N ILE A 6 4.71 11.46 19.52
CA ILE A 6 5.58 10.65 18.67
C ILE A 6 5.58 11.28 17.28
N TRP A 7 6.77 11.56 16.75
CA TRP A 7 6.93 12.06 15.38
C TRP A 7 7.17 10.88 14.44
N TYR A 8 6.31 10.77 13.42
CA TYR A 8 6.39 9.76 12.38
C TYR A 8 6.96 10.38 11.10
N TYR A 9 7.68 9.56 10.34
CA TYR A 9 8.09 9.86 8.99
C TYR A 9 7.89 8.63 8.10
N GLN A 10 7.13 8.77 7.01
CA GLN A 10 6.95 7.75 6.01
C GLN A 10 8.03 7.90 4.93
N LEU A 11 8.99 6.97 4.93
CA LEU A 11 9.98 6.89 3.87
C LEU A 11 9.35 6.35 2.58
N ASP A 12 9.40 7.17 1.53
CA ASP A 12 9.09 6.75 0.15
C ASP A 12 10.21 7.23 -0.78
N PRO A 13 11.14 6.34 -1.19
CA PRO A 13 12.23 6.67 -2.09
C PRO A 13 11.80 6.71 -3.57
N GLY A 14 10.51 6.48 -3.88
CA GLY A 14 9.97 6.52 -5.26
C GLY A 14 10.50 5.43 -6.19
N ARG A 15 11.19 4.41 -5.65
CA ARG A 15 11.75 3.28 -6.41
C ARG A 15 11.68 1.98 -5.61
N SER A 16 11.71 0.86 -6.32
CA SER A 16 11.74 -0.47 -5.69
C SER A 16 13.08 -0.72 -5.01
N LEU A 17 13.07 -1.04 -3.73
CA LEU A 17 14.28 -1.37 -2.99
C LEU A 17 14.66 -2.85 -3.21
N GLY A 18 15.94 -3.13 -3.43
CA GLY A 18 16.45 -4.48 -3.65
C GLY A 18 17.97 -4.56 -3.65
N LYS A 19 18.52 -5.75 -3.94
CA LYS A 19 19.99 -5.97 -3.94
C LYS A 19 20.73 -5.06 -4.93
N THR A 20 20.12 -4.78 -6.07
CA THR A 20 20.67 -3.90 -7.12
C THR A 20 20.23 -2.45 -6.98
N ASN A 21 19.28 -2.16 -6.08
CA ASN A 21 18.75 -0.82 -5.85
C ASN A 21 18.59 -0.59 -4.34
N ALA A 22 19.73 -0.55 -3.65
CA ALA A 22 19.77 -0.46 -2.20
C ALA A 22 19.36 0.93 -1.70
N LEU A 23 18.91 0.96 -0.44
CA LEU A 23 18.73 2.19 0.31
C LEU A 23 20.09 2.88 0.51
N ASN A 24 20.14 4.19 0.32
CA ASN A 24 21.35 4.97 0.52
C ASN A 24 21.05 6.32 1.19
N ASP A 25 22.11 7.10 1.45
CA ASP A 25 22.03 8.36 2.19
C ASP A 25 21.15 9.41 1.51
N GLU A 26 21.03 9.37 0.18
CA GLU A 26 20.15 10.27 -0.58
C GLU A 26 18.70 10.09 -0.17
N ASP A 27 18.28 8.84 0.02
CA ASP A 27 16.90 8.48 0.35
C ASP A 27 16.48 9.00 1.73
N LEU A 28 17.47 9.21 2.62
CA LEU A 28 17.27 9.66 4.00
C LEU A 28 17.53 11.16 4.18
N ARG A 29 17.94 11.89 3.14
CA ARG A 29 18.29 13.31 3.26
C ARG A 29 17.12 14.13 3.82
N GLU A 30 15.94 13.99 3.22
CA GLU A 30 14.72 14.67 3.65
C GLU A 30 14.36 14.31 5.10
N PHE A 31 14.50 13.03 5.48
CA PHE A 31 14.30 12.59 6.85
C PHE A 31 15.21 13.33 7.83
N VAL A 32 16.51 13.42 7.54
CA VAL A 32 17.49 14.07 8.43
C VAL A 32 17.19 15.57 8.56
N GLU A 33 16.83 16.23 7.45
CA GLU A 33 16.46 17.64 7.44
C GLU A 33 15.22 17.91 8.30
N LEU A 34 14.16 17.11 8.14
CA LEU A 34 12.92 17.27 8.91
C LEU A 34 13.09 16.85 10.37
N GLN A 35 13.83 15.78 10.65
CA GLN A 35 14.07 15.27 11.99
C GLN A 35 14.82 16.29 12.86
N ALA A 36 15.73 17.09 12.28
CA ALA A 36 16.46 18.12 13.01
C ALA A 36 15.54 19.11 13.75
N THR A 37 14.31 19.29 13.26
CA THR A 37 13.30 20.20 13.84
C THR A 37 11.98 19.49 14.18
N PHE A 38 11.87 18.19 13.92
CA PHE A 38 10.62 17.43 13.94
C PHE A 38 9.49 18.11 13.13
N ALA A 39 9.85 18.68 11.98
CA ALA A 39 8.91 19.38 11.12
C ALA A 39 7.82 18.45 10.56
N LEU A 40 6.63 19.01 10.33
CA LEU A 40 5.49 18.30 9.72
C LEU A 40 5.52 18.49 8.21
N SER A 41 5.15 17.45 7.47
CA SER A 41 5.08 17.44 6.01
C SER A 41 4.04 16.43 5.53
N GLU A 42 3.86 16.27 4.22
CA GLU A 42 3.04 15.18 3.67
C GLU A 42 3.52 13.79 4.09
N LYS A 43 4.82 13.66 4.42
CA LYS A 43 5.44 12.42 4.88
C LYS A 43 5.67 12.37 6.38
N SER A 44 5.51 13.48 7.13
CA SER A 44 5.71 13.49 8.58
C SER A 44 4.57 14.13 9.37
N TRP A 45 4.21 13.46 10.46
CA TRP A 45 3.11 13.89 11.34
C TRP A 45 3.41 13.55 12.80
N LEU A 46 2.62 14.13 13.71
CA LEU A 46 2.69 13.84 15.14
C LEU A 46 1.49 13.00 15.56
N VAL A 47 1.73 12.06 16.47
CA VAL A 47 0.71 11.23 17.11
C VAL A 47 0.81 11.46 18.61
N ASP A 48 -0.31 11.76 19.27
CA ASP A 48 -0.34 11.87 20.72
C ASP A 48 -0.35 10.46 21.34
N ILE A 49 0.42 10.25 22.40
CA ILE A 49 0.42 8.96 23.12
C ILE A 49 -0.95 8.69 23.77
N ALA A 50 -1.78 9.72 23.97
CA ALA A 50 -3.15 9.58 24.42
C ALA A 50 -4.07 8.92 23.39
N ASP A 51 -3.74 9.03 22.09
CA ASP A 51 -4.52 8.47 20.99
C ASP A 51 -4.12 7.01 20.66
N VAL A 52 -3.01 6.54 21.23
CA VAL A 52 -2.54 5.17 21.09
C VAL A 52 -3.30 4.27 22.06
N ASP A 53 -3.78 3.12 21.55
CA ASP A 53 -4.36 2.07 22.39
C ASP A 53 -3.35 1.61 23.44
N ARG A 54 -3.69 1.80 24.73
CA ARG A 54 -2.79 1.53 25.87
C ARG A 54 -2.75 0.07 26.30
N GLU A 55 -3.61 -0.78 25.75
CA GLU A 55 -3.57 -2.22 26.00
C GLU A 55 -2.59 -2.90 25.05
N THR A 56 -2.57 -2.47 23.79
CA THR A 56 -1.75 -3.06 22.73
C THR A 56 -0.49 -2.25 22.41
N PHE A 57 -0.47 -0.96 22.75
CA PHE A 57 0.54 0.02 22.33
C PHE A 57 0.83 -0.05 20.83
N ASP A 58 -0.23 -0.17 20.03
CA ASP A 58 -0.11 -0.26 18.59
C ASP A 58 0.40 1.05 17.98
N LEU A 59 1.58 0.98 17.37
CA LEU A 59 2.26 2.09 16.71
C LEU A 59 2.17 2.01 15.17
N SER A 60 1.30 1.13 14.66
CA SER A 60 1.03 0.91 13.23
C SER A 60 0.21 2.05 12.61
N VAL A 61 0.62 3.30 12.83
CA VAL A 61 -0.16 4.46 12.40
C VAL A 61 -0.04 4.63 10.90
N LYS A 62 -1.17 4.67 10.20
CA LYS A 62 -1.22 5.01 8.78
C LYS A 62 -0.99 6.50 8.61
N ASN A 63 -0.27 6.90 7.55
CA ASN A 63 -0.05 8.31 7.25
C ASN A 63 -1.38 9.03 6.99
N PRO A 64 -1.81 9.97 7.85
CA PRO A 64 -3.06 10.69 7.69
C PRO A 64 -3.04 11.68 6.52
N ASN A 65 -1.85 12.04 6.04
CA ASN A 65 -1.63 12.95 4.93
C ASN A 65 -1.53 12.21 3.59
N LYS A 66 -1.60 10.87 3.57
CA LYS A 66 -1.53 10.10 2.34
C LYS A 66 -2.78 10.42 1.51
N ALA A 67 -2.57 11.01 0.33
CA ALA A 67 -3.63 11.14 -0.67
C ALA A 67 -4.24 9.76 -0.93
N GLU A 68 -5.57 9.66 -1.04
CA GLU A 68 -6.22 8.39 -1.36
C GLU A 68 -5.57 7.81 -2.63
N GLU A 69 -4.88 6.69 -2.46
CA GLU A 69 -4.48 5.87 -3.60
C GLU A 69 -5.77 5.52 -4.35
N SER A 70 -5.76 5.73 -5.66
CA SER A 70 -6.90 5.46 -6.55
C SER A 70 -7.64 4.21 -6.10
N THR A 71 -8.97 4.31 -6.01
CA THR A 71 -9.85 3.24 -5.56
C THR A 71 -9.41 1.92 -6.16
N LEU A 72 -8.90 1.02 -5.33
CA LEU A 72 -8.64 -0.35 -5.75
C LEU A 72 -9.99 -0.94 -6.17
N ARG A 73 -10.00 -1.73 -7.25
CA ARG A 73 -11.21 -2.46 -7.65
C ARG A 73 -11.73 -3.24 -6.46
N GLU A 74 -13.03 -3.15 -6.20
CA GLU A 74 -13.66 -3.90 -5.12
C GLU A 74 -13.46 -5.40 -5.37
N PRO A 75 -13.23 -6.22 -4.34
CA PRO A 75 -13.03 -7.66 -4.53
C PRO A 75 -14.16 -8.33 -5.33
N GLN A 76 -15.40 -7.83 -5.19
CA GLN A 76 -16.54 -8.34 -5.94
C GLN A 76 -16.42 -8.08 -7.45
N GLU A 77 -15.95 -6.90 -7.85
CA GLU A 77 -15.75 -6.57 -9.26
C GLU A 77 -14.71 -7.50 -9.91
N ILE A 78 -13.65 -7.83 -9.16
CA ILE A 78 -12.64 -8.79 -9.60
C ILE A 78 -13.24 -10.20 -9.77
N LEU A 79 -14.11 -10.63 -8.85
CA LEU A 79 -14.78 -11.93 -8.92
C LEU A 79 -15.76 -12.02 -10.09
N ASP A 80 -16.51 -10.95 -10.35
CA ASP A 80 -17.47 -10.88 -11.46
C ASP A 80 -16.74 -10.94 -12.81
N GLU A 81 -15.59 -10.28 -12.94
CA GLU A 81 -14.73 -10.36 -14.13
C GLU A 81 -14.19 -11.78 -14.34
N ILE A 82 -13.72 -12.44 -13.28
CA ILE A 82 -13.26 -13.85 -13.36
C ILE A 82 -14.39 -14.75 -13.84
N ALA A 83 -15.59 -14.62 -13.27
CA ALA A 83 -16.73 -15.45 -13.64
C ALA A 83 -17.17 -15.23 -15.11
N ALA A 84 -17.10 -13.99 -15.60
CA ALA A 84 -17.38 -13.68 -17.00
C ALA A 84 -16.36 -14.31 -17.95
N LEU A 85 -15.07 -14.22 -17.63
CA LEU A 85 -13.98 -14.83 -18.41
C LEU A 85 -14.08 -16.37 -18.42
N ASP A 86 -14.46 -16.98 -17.30
CA ASP A 86 -14.68 -18.42 -17.21
C ASP A 86 -15.85 -18.87 -18.10
N ALA A 87 -16.94 -18.08 -18.15
CA ALA A 87 -18.10 -18.37 -19.00
C ALA A 87 -17.75 -18.28 -20.49
N GLU A 88 -17.02 -17.23 -20.91
CA GLU A 88 -16.53 -17.09 -22.28
C GLU A 88 -15.60 -18.26 -22.66
N SER A 89 -14.69 -18.63 -21.76
CA SER A 89 -13.77 -19.76 -21.96
C SER A 89 -14.53 -21.09 -22.12
N ALA A 90 -15.60 -21.30 -21.34
CA ALA A 90 -16.43 -22.49 -21.43
C ALA A 90 -17.17 -22.57 -22.78
N GLU A 91 -17.66 -21.44 -23.31
CA GLU A 91 -18.31 -21.37 -24.62
C GLU A 91 -17.33 -21.70 -25.75
N ILE A 92 -16.13 -21.12 -25.71
CA ILE A 92 -15.07 -21.40 -26.69
C ILE A 92 -14.69 -22.89 -26.65
N LEU A 93 -14.52 -23.46 -25.45
CA LEU A 93 -14.18 -24.87 -25.28
C LEU A 93 -15.27 -25.79 -25.83
N ALA A 94 -16.55 -25.46 -25.61
CA ALA A 94 -17.67 -26.20 -26.18
C ALA A 94 -17.66 -26.19 -27.71
N GLY A 95 -17.37 -25.04 -28.33
CA GLY A 95 -17.22 -24.94 -29.79
C GLY A 95 -16.08 -25.81 -30.34
N ILE A 96 -14.94 -25.86 -29.66
CA ILE A 96 -13.81 -26.73 -30.04
C ILE A 96 -14.20 -28.22 -29.91
N MET A 97 -14.89 -28.59 -28.83
CA MET A 97 -15.36 -29.96 -28.64
C MET A 97 -16.33 -30.38 -29.75
N GLN A 98 -17.22 -29.49 -30.18
CA GLN A 98 -18.15 -29.78 -31.26
C GLN A 98 -17.44 -30.01 -32.59
N LEU A 99 -16.47 -29.15 -32.94
CA LEU A 99 -15.67 -29.30 -34.15
C LEU A 99 -14.84 -30.60 -34.19
N THR A 100 -14.35 -31.05 -33.03
CA THR A 100 -13.56 -32.29 -32.92
C THR A 100 -14.42 -33.56 -32.85
N MET A 101 -15.70 -33.46 -32.48
CA MET A 101 -16.65 -34.57 -32.53
C MET A 101 -17.30 -34.76 -33.91
N ASP A 102 -17.37 -33.69 -34.72
CA ASP A 102 -17.93 -33.71 -36.07
C ASP A 102 -16.90 -34.03 -37.17
N SER A 103 -15.61 -34.22 -36.81
CA SER A 103 -14.51 -34.61 -37.71
C SER A 103 -14.15 -36.09 -37.59
#